data_AF-A0A852TVN1-F1
#
_entry.id   AF-A0A852TVN1-F1
#
_cell.length_a   1.000
_cell.length_b   1.000
_cell.length_c   1.000
_cell.angle_alpha   90.00
_cell.angle_beta   90.00
_cell.angle_gamma   90.00
#
_symmetry.space_group_name_H-M   'P 1'
#
loop_
_entity.id
_entity.type
_entity.pdbx_description
1 polymer ?
#
loop_
_entity_poly.entity_id
_entity_poly.type
_entity_poly.pdbx_seq_one_letter_code
_entity_poly.pdbx_strand_id
1 'polypeptide(L)' 'MEIRDARVLTADGGLVVAVYEEHQRTDEPHSARRSTAVFVRDPAARHGLRWRHPHETWISPPSARPSP' A
#
# COMPACT_ATOMS: atom_id res chain seq x y z
N MET A 1 -11.28 -6.18 -0.63
CA MET A 1 -9.91 -5.71 -0.37
C MET A 1 -9.75 -5.52 1.12
N GLU A 2 -8.61 -5.91 1.69
CA GLU A 2 -8.29 -5.80 3.11
C GLU A 2 -6.88 -5.21 3.27
N ILE A 3 -6.70 -4.31 4.24
CA ILE A 3 -5.39 -3.76 4.63
C ILE A 3 -4.98 -4.38 5.96
N ARG A 4 -3.77 -4.96 6.03
CA ARG A 4 -3.23 -5.60 7.24
C ARG A 4 -1.90 -4.99 7.66
N ASP A 5 -1.55 -5.18 8.92
CA ASP A 5 -0.24 -4.83 9.52
C ASP A 5 0.23 -3.39 9.22
N ALA A 6 -0.74 -2.48 9.07
CA ALA A 6 -0.48 -1.09 8.80
C ALA A 6 0.24 -0.44 9.98
N ARG A 7 1.41 0.12 9.73
CA ARG A 7 2.20 0.84 10.74
C ARG A 7 3.03 1.94 10.12
N VAL A 8 3.24 3.01 10.89
CA VAL A 8 4.15 4.09 10.54
C VAL A 8 5.58 3.64 10.86
N LEU A 9 6.48 3.72 9.88
CA LEU A 9 7.91 3.47 10.07
C LEU A 9 8.63 4.72 10.55
N THR A 10 8.31 5.88 9.98
CA THR A 10 8.83 7.17 10.41
C THR A 10 7.82 8.28 10.12
N ALA A 11 7.84 9.30 10.97
CA ALA A 11 7.12 10.54 10.77
C ALA A 11 8.03 11.67 11.26
N ASP A 12 8.78 12.25 10.33
CA ASP A 12 9.76 13.29 10.62
C ASP A 12 9.55 14.50 9.72
N GLY A 13 9.49 15.68 10.33
CA GLY A 13 9.14 16.94 9.68
C GLY A 13 7.89 16.82 8.79
N GLY A 14 8.08 17.12 7.50
CA GLY A 14 7.03 17.06 6.49
C GLY A 14 6.77 15.68 5.90
N LEU A 15 7.54 14.64 6.26
CA LEU A 15 7.49 13.31 5.64
C LEU A 15 6.84 12.29 6.59
N VAL A 16 6.00 11.41 6.04
CA VAL A 16 5.47 10.23 6.74
C VAL A 16 5.68 9.01 5.85
N VAL A 17 6.25 7.95 6.40
CA VAL A 17 6.43 6.66 5.71
C VAL A 17 5.67 5.59 6.48
N ALA A 18 4.80 4.87 5.79
CA ALA A 18 4.05 3.76 6.36
C ALA A 18 4.29 2.48 5.55
N VAL A 19 4.18 1.34 6.22
CA VAL A 19 4.10 0.04 5.58
C VAL A 19 2.77 -0.61 5.90
N TYR A 20 2.25 -1.38 4.95
CA TYR A 20 1.04 -2.17 5.12
C TYR A 20 1.07 -3.34 4.14
N GLU A 21 0.21 -4.31 4.37
CA GLU A 21 -0.12 -5.34 3.39
C GLU A 21 -1.49 -5.05 2.79
N GLU A 22 -1.60 -5.22 1.49
CA GLU A 22 -2.87 -5.16 0.77
C GLU A 22 -3.21 -6.55 0.25
N HIS A 23 -4.34 -7.08 0.72
CA HIS A 23 -4.87 -8.39 0.35
C HIS A 23 -6.11 -8.18 -0.53
N GLN A 24 -5.99 -8.53 -1.81
CA GLN A 24 -7.07 -8.41 -2.79
C GLN A 24 -7.75 -9.77 -2.98
N ARG A 25 -9.07 -9.78 -2.77
CA ARG A 25 -9.96 -10.94 -2.89
C ARG A 25 -11.07 -10.69 -3.92
N THR A 26 -10.74 -10.00 -5.01
CA THR A 26 -11.66 -9.85 -6.13
C THR A 26 -11.59 -11.11 -6.99
N ASP A 27 -12.67 -11.40 -7.72
CA ASP A 27 -12.85 -12.54 -8.63
C ASP A 27 -11.51 -13.03 -9.20
N GLU A 28 -11.17 -14.26 -8.84
CA GLU A 28 -9.83 -14.87 -8.89
C GLU A 28 -8.89 -14.33 -9.98
N PRO A 29 -7.60 -14.10 -9.66
CA PRO A 29 -6.89 -14.67 -8.51
C PRO A 29 -6.73 -13.74 -7.31
N HIS A 30 -6.76 -14.33 -6.11
CA HIS A 30 -6.29 -13.68 -4.89
C HIS A 30 -4.84 -13.22 -5.06
N SER A 31 -4.55 -11.99 -4.66
CA SER A 31 -3.19 -11.47 -4.61
C SER A 31 -2.96 -10.70 -3.31
N ALA A 32 -1.70 -10.67 -2.90
CA ALA A 32 -1.27 -9.90 -1.75
C ALA A 32 0.07 -9.23 -2.04
N ARG A 33 0.18 -7.96 -1.66
CA ARG A 33 1.41 -7.17 -1.76
C ARG A 33 1.73 -6.49 -0.45
N ARG A 34 3.03 -6.36 -0.16
CA ARG A 34 3.54 -5.47 0.88
C ARG A 34 3.90 -4.14 0.23
N SER A 35 3.41 -3.06 0.81
CA SER A 35 3.59 -1.72 0.29
C SER A 35 4.32 -0.84 1.30
N THR A 36 5.22 0.00 0.80
CA THR A 36 5.79 1.15 1.51
C THR A 36 5.24 2.41 0.86
N ALA A 37 4.46 3.20 1.62
CA ALA A 37 3.88 4.44 1.14
C ALA A 37 4.58 5.65 1.77
N VAL A 38 4.99 6.57 0.91
CA VAL A 38 5.59 7.86 1.27
C VAL A 38 4.55 8.95 1.08
N PHE A 39 4.32 9.72 2.14
CA PHE A 39 3.43 10.87 2.19
C PHE A 39 4.20 12.13 2.54
N VAL A 40 3.67 13.27 2.10
CA VAL A 40 3.99 14.56 2.71
C VAL A 40 2.80 15.08 3.50
N ARG A 41 3.08 15.81 4.58
CA ARG A 41 2.05 16.57 5.31
C ARG A 41 1.56 17.72 4.46
N ASP A 42 0.25 17.83 4.34
CA ASP A 42 -0.44 18.87 3.60
C ASP A 42 -1.80 19.12 4.28
N PRO A 43 -1.97 20.23 5.03
CA PRO A 43 -3.21 20.51 5.75
C PRO A 43 -4.46 20.60 4.86
N ALA A 44 -4.29 20.87 3.56
CA ALA A 44 -5.39 20.92 2.60
C ALA A 44 -5.73 19.55 2.01
N ALA A 45 -4.88 18.54 2.19
CA ALA A 45 -5.13 17.19 1.70
C ALA A 45 -6.05 16.41 2.66
N ARG A 46 -6.73 15.39 2.11
CA ARG A 46 -7.55 14.48 2.90
C ARG A 46 -6.70 13.84 4.02
N HIS A 47 -7.16 13.94 5.26
CA HIS A 47 -6.44 13.49 6.47
C HIS A 47 -5.07 14.17 6.68
N GLY A 48 -4.83 15.34 6.08
CA GLY A 48 -3.59 16.09 6.26
C GLY A 48 -2.37 15.48 5.55
N LEU A 49 -2.57 14.50 4.66
CA LEU A 49 -1.51 13.75 3.99
C LEU A 49 -1.74 13.72 2.48
N ARG A 50 -0.71 14.07 1.72
CA ARG A 50 -0.66 13.92 0.27
C ARG A 50 0.25 12.76 -0.09
N TRP A 51 -0.26 11.83 -0.91
CA TRP A 51 0.52 10.74 -1.48
C TRP A 51 1.66 11.28 -2.33
N ARG A 52 2.87 10.75 -2.12
CA ARG A 52 4.03 11.03 -3.00
C ARG A 52 4.43 9.82 -3.80
N HIS A 53 4.59 8.67 -3.16
CA HIS A 53 5.07 7.47 -3.83
C HIS A 53 4.72 6.20 -3.05
N PRO A 54 4.15 5.18 -3.70
CA PRO A 54 4.14 3.81 -3.20
C PRO A 54 5.24 2.96 -3.86
N HIS A 55 5.88 2.11 -3.08
CA HIS A 55 6.66 0.97 -3.56
C HIS A 55 5.98 -0.31 -3.12
N GLU A 56 5.80 -1.26 -4.03
CA GLU A 56 5.02 -2.47 -3.77
C GLU A 56 5.80 -3.73 -4.17
N THR A 57 5.67 -4.77 -3.36
CA THR A 57 6.28 -6.08 -3.61
C THR A 57 5.23 -7.16 -3.40
N TRP A 58 5.03 -8.02 -4.40
CA TRP A 58 4.16 -9.18 -4.27
C TRP A 58 4.68 -10.11 -3.17
N ILE A 59 3.81 -10.46 -2.22
CA ILE A 59 4.04 -11.53 -1.23
C ILE A 59 3.19 -12.77 -1.56
N SER A 60 2.12 -12.58 -2.34
CA SER A 60 1.40 -13.61 -3.07
C SER A 60 0.99 -13.01 -4.42
N PRO A 61 1.68 -13.34 -5.53
CA PRO A 61 1.29 -12.81 -6.83
C PRO A 61 -0.10 -13.35 -7.22
N PRO A 62 -0.87 -12.61 -8.04
CA PRO A 62 -2.05 -13.21 -8.67
C PRO A 62 -1.63 -14.47 -9.43
N SER A 63 -2.39 -15.55 -9.34
CA SER A 63 -2.12 -16.73 -10.16
C SER A 63 -2.13 -16.33 -11.65
N ALA A 64 -1.21 -16.88 -12.43
CA ALA A 64 -1.24 -16.65 -13.86
C ALA A 64 -2.59 -17.14 -14.38
N ARG A 65 -3.34 -16.26 -15.07
CA ARG A 65 -4.46 -16.69 -15.90
C ARG A 65 -3.89 -17.74 -16.87
N PRO A 66 -4.43 -18.97 -16.96
CA PRO A 66 -3.92 -19.93 -17.94
C PRO A 66 -3.96 -19.27 -19.33
N SER A 67 -2.86 -19.41 -20.07
CA SER A 67 -2.81 -19.00 -21.48
C SER A 67 -3.95 -19.71 -22.24
N PRO A 68 -4.64 -19.02 -23.16
CA PRO A 68 -5.64 -19.67 -24.01
C PRO A 68 -5.02 -20.78 -24.87
#